data_AF-A0A1F8HQV0-F1
#
_entry.id   AF-A0A1F8HQV0-F1
#
_cell.length_a   1.000
_cell.length_b   1.000
_cell.length_c   1.000
_cell.angle_alpha   90.00
_cell.angle_beta   90.00
_cell.angle_gamma   90.00
#
_symmetry.space_group_name_H-M   'P 1'
#
loop_
_entity.id
_entity.type
_entity.pdbx_description
1 polymer ?
#
loop_
_entity_poly.entity_id
_entity_poly.type
_entity_poly.pdbx_seq_one_letter_code
_entity_poly.pdbx_strand_id
1 'polypeptide(L)' 'MSKSSNQLGRNTLNELFGSKIRVKALRFLFRNYPENFSVVELAKRIQEREEAVKKEVRSFLKIGLIKKK' A
#
# COMPACT_ATOMS: atom_id res chain seq x y z
N MET A 1 -21.23 9.68 25.54
CA MET A 1 -20.92 9.74 24.09
C MET A 1 -19.57 10.44 23.92
N SER A 2 -18.55 9.80 23.33
CA SER A 2 -17.37 10.47 22.73
C SER A 2 -16.34 9.43 22.27
N LYS A 3 -16.37 9.11 20.97
CA LYS A 3 -15.27 8.47 20.23
C LYS A 3 -15.22 9.11 18.84
N SER A 4 -14.78 10.37 18.73
CA SER A 4 -14.80 11.08 17.43
C SER A 4 -13.49 11.77 17.03
N SER A 5 -12.43 11.73 17.83
CA SER A 5 -11.18 12.45 17.47
C SER A 5 -10.18 11.66 16.60
N ASN A 6 -10.31 10.33 16.48
CA ASN A 6 -9.28 9.48 15.85
C ASN A 6 -9.59 9.01 14.42
N GLN A 7 -10.64 9.55 13.79
CA GLN A 7 -11.08 9.12 12.46
C GLN A 7 -10.38 9.89 11.33
N LEU A 8 -10.08 11.18 11.55
CA LEU A 8 -9.43 12.07 10.57
C LEU A 8 -8.03 11.58 10.18
N GLY A 9 -7.18 11.25 11.16
CA GLY A 9 -5.80 10.79 10.90
C GLY A 9 -5.70 9.44 10.17
N ARG A 10 -6.71 8.57 10.28
CA ARG A 10 -6.70 7.25 9.62
C ARG A 10 -6.87 7.33 8.11
N ASN A 11 -7.44 8.43 7.62
CA ASN A 11 -7.73 8.62 6.19
C ASN A 11 -6.83 9.65 5.51
N THR A 12 -6.10 10.48 6.26
CA THR A 12 -5.22 11.52 5.70
C THR A 12 -4.28 11.00 4.62
N LEU A 13 -3.62 9.86 4.85
CA LEU A 13 -2.74 9.26 3.84
C LEU A 13 -3.51 8.78 2.61
N ASN A 14 -4.71 8.22 2.79
CA ASN A 14 -5.52 7.76 1.66
C ASN A 14 -5.93 8.95 0.77
N GLU A 15 -6.25 10.09 1.39
CA GLU A 15 -6.59 11.33 0.70
C GLU A 15 -5.36 11.94 0.00
N LEU A 16 -4.22 12.03 0.70
CA LEU A 16 -2.98 12.59 0.16
C LEU A 16 -2.45 11.80 -1.04
N PHE A 17 -2.54 10.47 -0.98
CA PHE A 17 -2.08 9.60 -2.06
C PHE A 17 -3.16 9.24 -3.08
N GLY A 18 -4.42 9.64 -2.83
CA GLY A 18 -5.59 9.33 -3.67
C GLY A 18 -5.89 7.84 -3.86
N SER A 19 -5.25 6.95 -3.09
CA SER A 19 -5.37 5.50 -3.23
C SER A 19 -5.12 4.78 -1.91
N LYS A 20 -6.15 4.13 -1.39
CA LYS A 20 -6.05 3.28 -0.19
C LYS A 20 -5.12 2.09 -0.39
N ILE A 21 -5.13 1.51 -1.59
CA ILE A 21 -4.29 0.36 -1.95
C ILE A 21 -2.83 0.78 -1.98
N ARG A 22 -2.54 1.95 -2.54
CA ARG A 22 -1.19 2.54 -2.54
C ARG A 22 -0.65 2.66 -1.12
N VAL A 23 -1.41 3.28 -0.22
CA VAL A 23 -0.99 3.46 1.19
C VAL A 23 -0.78 2.13 1.89
N LYS A 24 -1.69 1.16 1.70
CA LYS A 24 -1.53 -0.19 2.25
C LYS A 24 -0.26 -0.87 1.75
N ALA A 25 0.00 -0.82 0.44
CA ALA A 25 1.17 -1.41 -0.16
C ALA A 25 2.46 -0.72 0.35
N LEU A 26 2.52 0.61 0.35
CA LEU A 26 3.65 1.37 0.91
C LEU A 26 3.92 1.01 2.37
N ARG A 27 2.88 0.91 3.18
CA ARG A 27 2.99 0.52 4.58
C ARG A 27 3.54 -0.91 4.74
N PHE A 28 3.12 -1.83 3.88
CA PHE A 28 3.65 -3.19 3.88
C PHE A 28 5.13 -3.20 3.49
N LEU A 29 5.49 -2.51 2.40
CA LEU A 29 6.87 -2.45 1.91
C LEU A 29 7.82 -1.87 2.95
N PHE A 30 7.41 -0.79 3.63
CA PHE A 30 8.22 -0.15 4.66
C PHE A 30 8.45 -1.07 5.87
N ARG A 31 7.44 -1.84 6.27
CA ARG A 31 7.52 -2.72 7.46
C ARG A 31 8.30 -4.01 7.23
N ASN A 32 8.39 -4.48 6.00
CA ASN A 32 9.01 -5.76 5.65
C ASN A 32 10.29 -5.56 4.82
N TYR A 33 10.87 -4.36 4.77
CA TYR A 33 12.16 -4.16 4.13
C TYR A 33 13.28 -4.88 4.94
N PRO A 34 14.23 -5.60 4.30
CA PRO A 34 14.51 -5.70 2.86
C PRO A 34 13.96 -6.96 2.15
N GLU A 35 12.85 -7.53 2.62
CA GLU A 35 12.30 -8.77 2.05
C GLU A 35 11.82 -8.61 0.59
N ASN A 36 11.89 -9.71 -0.16
CA ASN A 36 11.31 -9.81 -1.48
C ASN A 36 9.86 -10.30 -1.36
N PHE A 37 9.00 -9.87 -2.29
CA PHE A 37 7.59 -10.27 -2.32
C PHE A 37 7.13 -10.45 -3.76
N SER A 38 6.16 -11.34 -3.96
CA SER A 38 5.41 -11.42 -5.21
C SER A 38 4.19 -10.50 -5.17
N VAL A 39 3.65 -10.14 -6.33
CA VAL A 39 2.39 -9.37 -6.41
C VAL A 39 1.23 -10.13 -5.75
N VAL A 40 1.19 -11.45 -5.95
CA VAL A 40 0.19 -12.36 -5.34
C VAL A 40 0.29 -12.35 -3.82
N GLU A 41 1.51 -12.45 -3.29
CA GLU A 41 1.74 -12.43 -1.85
C GLU A 41 1.36 -11.07 -1.26
N LEU A 42 1.80 -9.97 -1.88
CA LEU A 42 1.47 -8.63 -1.45
C LEU A 42 -0.05 -8.43 -1.39
N ALA A 43 -0.77 -8.85 -2.43
CA ALA A 43 -2.23 -8.76 -2.51
C ALA A 43 -2.92 -9.54 -1.36
N LYS A 44 -2.46 -10.76 -1.08
CA LYS A 44 -2.95 -11.55 0.07
C LYS A 44 -2.67 -10.86 1.41
N ARG A 45 -1.46 -10.34 1.61
CA ARG A 45 -1.05 -9.69 2.87
C ARG A 45 -1.83 -8.41 3.15
N ILE A 46 -2.14 -7.62 2.12
CA ILE A 46 -2.90 -6.36 2.29
C ILE A 46 -4.42 -6.51 2.10
N GLN A 47 -4.87 -7.74 1.80
CA GLN A 47 -6.26 -8.13 1.58
C GLN A 47 -6.92 -7.27 0.49
N GLU A 48 -6.30 -7.20 -0.67
CA GLU A 48 -6.79 -6.46 -1.84
C GLU A 48 -6.73 -7.35 -3.09
N ARG A 49 -7.45 -6.94 -4.15
CA ARG A 49 -7.43 -7.67 -5.44
C ARG A 49 -6.08 -7.55 -6.12
N GLU A 50 -5.59 -8.65 -6.68
CA GLU A 50 -4.27 -8.73 -7.29
C GLU A 50 -4.09 -7.72 -8.43
N GLU A 51 -5.11 -7.53 -9.27
CA GLU A 51 -5.06 -6.60 -10.41
C GLU A 51 -4.85 -5.15 -9.95
N ALA A 52 -5.49 -4.77 -8.85
CA ALA A 52 -5.37 -3.44 -8.28
C ALA A 52 -4.00 -3.23 -7.65
N VAL A 53 -3.47 -4.25 -6.95
CA VAL A 53 -2.10 -4.23 -6.42
C VAL A 53 -1.07 -4.18 -7.54
N LYS A 54 -1.28 -4.94 -8.62
CA LYS A 54 -0.41 -4.96 -9.81
C LYS A 54 -0.29 -3.57 -10.44
N LYS A 55 -1.39 -2.80 -10.48
CA LYS A 55 -1.38 -1.41 -10.97
C LYS A 55 -0.51 -0.49 -10.10
N GLU A 56 -0.60 -0.61 -8.78
CA GLU A 56 0.24 0.18 -7.87
C GLU A 56 1.71 -0.27 -7.93
N VAL A 57 1.99 -1.58 -7.96
CA VAL A 57 3.35 -2.12 -8.12
C VAL A 57 4.01 -1.62 -9.41
N ARG A 58 3.29 -1.57 -10.53
CA ARG A 58 3.80 -0.97 -11.78
C ARG A 58 4.14 0.51 -11.60
N SER A 59 3.32 1.25 -10.86
CA SER A 59 3.58 2.66 -10.56
C SER A 59 4.83 2.83 -9.71
N PHE A 60 5.02 1.97 -8.70
CA PHE A 60 6.20 1.95 -7.84
C PHE A 60 7.48 1.61 -8.62
N LEU A 61 7.42 0.65 -9.53
CA LEU A 61 8.53 0.34 -10.45
C LEU A 61 8.87 1.54 -11.34
N LYS A 62 7.84 2.20 -11.90
CA LYS A 62 8.02 3.36 -12.79
C LYS A 62 8.73 4.53 -12.10
N ILE A 63 8.44 4.78 -10.83
CA ILE A 63 9.07 5.85 -10.04
C ILE A 63 10.37 5.42 -9.36
N GLY A 64 10.80 4.16 -9.53
CA GLY A 64 12.03 3.63 -8.93
C GLY A 64 11.95 3.32 -7.44
N LEU A 65 10.75 3.27 -6.86
CA LEU A 65 10.55 2.98 -5.43
C LEU A 65 10.88 1.51 -5.10
N ILE A 66 10.57 0.59 -6.01
CA ILE A 66 10.90 -0.83 -5.90
C ILE A 66 11.62 -1.28 -7.15
N LYS A 67 12.36 -2.38 -7.05
CA LYS A 67 13.07 -3.00 -8.18
C LYS A 67 12.49 -4.39 -8.43
N LYS A 68 12.39 -4.77 -9.70
CA LYS A 68 12.08 -6.14 -10.08
C LYS A 68 13.36 -6.96 -9.94
N LYS A 69 13.27 -8.07 -9.20
CA LYS A 69 14.31 -9.09 -9.15
C LYS A 69 14.05 -10.16 -10.20
#